data_AF-A0A4R7W3R3-F1
#
_entry.id   AF-A0A4R7W3R3-F1
#
_cell.length_a   1.000
_cell.length_b   1.000
_cell.length_c   1.000
_cell.angle_alpha   90.00
_cell.angle_beta   90.00
_cell.angle_gamma   90.00
#
_symmetry.space_group_name_H-M   'P 1'
#
loop_
_entity.id
_entity.type
_entity.pdbx_description
1 polymer ?
#
loop_
_entity_poly.entity_id
_entity_poly.type
_entity_poly.pdbx_seq_one_letter_code
_entity_poly.pdbx_strand_id
1 'polypeptide(L)'
;MALACAGVVALAVVVPLGLQSLSARFAITGMAEGATVTPERLADLAVTGNVDDVEVLLDGHTVEVRRTGDRLVLASPDVYDGTHTVTARRARTMLPDNEVTRTVTVDGTPPRLSVDDTEVTDLRGRFTLRGQAKGASVVTVDHTPAHLSGDAFNVELPSVPTSVLVVARDAAGNSTASEYTVQTRHPGMRAVHMSALGWTSAALRDPVLRMVAEHRIDTVQLDIKDENGEIGYDSQVPLAREIGATRGHYDVKAVTDELHAAGVRVVGRLVAFRDPILAQASWRAGRTDRVLQTGDGRPWAGSYGDFAFTNFANEEVIGYNIALATEAAKLGFDDILYDYVRRPEGALTQMRIPGLVGTPEQAIADFLGRSRTAVRAHGAFLGASVFGIAASRPTAIAQDIPAMAANADYIAPMVYPSHWGPGEYGVAQPEAQPYDIVARSVAAFTEQMRGTGAEVVPWLQAFSLRRTYGPAEVQTQIRAAADSGTNSFLLWDAACHYDPAAVPPAG
;
A
#
# COMPACT_ATOMS: atom_id res chain seq x y z
N MET A 1 44.10 -53.83 -32.67
CA MET A 1 43.17 -53.46 -31.59
C MET A 1 42.25 -52.39 -32.13
N ALA A 2 40.94 -52.68 -32.08
CA ALA A 2 39.89 -52.00 -32.81
C ALA A 2 39.49 -50.64 -32.23
N LEU A 3 38.98 -49.77 -33.09
CA LEU A 3 37.95 -48.79 -32.75
C LEU A 3 36.83 -48.94 -33.78
N ALA A 4 35.61 -49.12 -33.27
CA ALA A 4 34.43 -49.55 -33.98
C ALA A 4 33.31 -48.51 -33.87
N CYS A 5 32.51 -48.47 -34.92
CA CYS A 5 31.08 -48.18 -35.00
C CYS A 5 30.53 -46.84 -34.49
N ALA A 6 30.05 -46.04 -35.44
CA ALA A 6 28.68 -45.55 -35.40
C ALA A 6 28.12 -45.55 -36.83
N GLY A 7 27.13 -46.41 -37.08
CA GLY A 7 26.38 -46.47 -38.33
C GLY A 7 25.04 -45.77 -38.14
N VAL A 8 24.65 -44.94 -39.11
CA VAL A 8 23.27 -44.52 -39.31
C VAL A 8 22.88 -45.01 -40.70
N VAL A 9 21.95 -45.96 -40.73
CA VAL A 9 21.35 -46.53 -41.92
C VAL A 9 20.30 -45.54 -42.43
N ALA A 10 20.50 -45.04 -43.65
CA ALA A 10 19.48 -44.34 -44.42
C ALA A 10 18.51 -45.37 -45.01
N LEU A 11 17.26 -45.37 -44.57
CA LEU A 11 16.18 -46.06 -45.27
C LEU A 11 15.46 -45.06 -46.18
N ALA A 12 15.57 -45.29 -47.48
CA ALA A 12 14.87 -44.58 -48.52
C ALA A 12 13.35 -44.79 -48.39
N VAL A 13 12.60 -43.73 -48.12
CA VAL A 13 11.16 -43.71 -48.38
C VAL A 13 10.97 -43.27 -49.83
N VAL A 14 10.51 -44.23 -50.62
CA VAL A 14 10.09 -44.09 -52.01
C VAL A 14 9.00 -43.02 -52.07
N VAL A 15 9.31 -41.88 -52.69
CA VAL A 15 8.31 -40.88 -53.10
C VAL A 15 7.57 -41.45 -54.30
N PRO A 16 6.25 -41.72 -54.24
CA PRO A 16 5.51 -42.02 -55.44
C PRO A 16 5.47 -40.73 -56.27
N LEU A 17 6.01 -40.80 -57.49
CA LEU A 17 5.73 -39.83 -58.56
C LEU A 17 4.23 -39.89 -58.88
N GLY A 18 3.43 -39.15 -58.11
CA GLY A 18 2.09 -38.75 -58.48
C GLY A 18 2.19 -37.50 -59.35
N LEU A 19 1.54 -37.53 -60.52
CA LEU A 19 1.43 -36.41 -61.45
C LEU A 19 1.15 -35.11 -60.69
N GLN A 20 2.09 -34.17 -60.71
CA GLN A 20 1.83 -32.79 -60.32
C GLN A 20 0.97 -32.15 -61.41
N SER A 21 -0.34 -32.10 -61.19
CA SER A 21 -1.21 -31.23 -61.96
C SER A 21 -0.75 -29.78 -61.73
N LEU A 22 -0.45 -29.07 -62.82
CA LEU A 22 -0.31 -27.61 -62.89
C LEU A 22 -1.67 -26.92 -62.65
N SER A 23 -2.34 -27.25 -61.56
CA SER A 23 -3.49 -26.50 -61.07
C SER A 23 -2.97 -25.30 -60.32
N ALA A 24 -3.36 -24.09 -60.74
CA ALA A 24 -3.10 -22.86 -60.01
C ALA A 24 -3.41 -23.07 -58.52
N ARG A 25 -2.38 -23.07 -57.67
CA ARG A 25 -2.50 -23.39 -56.25
C ARG A 25 -2.88 -22.12 -55.51
N PHE A 26 -4.01 -22.15 -54.81
CA PHE A 26 -4.32 -21.19 -53.75
C PHE A 26 -4.20 -21.91 -52.40
N ALA A 27 -3.96 -21.14 -51.34
CA ALA A 27 -3.81 -21.64 -49.99
C ALA A 27 -4.42 -20.67 -48.97
N ILE A 28 -4.91 -21.21 -47.86
CA ILE A 28 -5.36 -20.41 -46.72
C ILE A 28 -4.14 -20.14 -45.81
N THR A 29 -3.89 -18.87 -45.55
CA THR A 29 -2.75 -18.33 -44.78
C THR A 29 -3.24 -17.37 -43.70
N GLY A 30 -2.36 -17.02 -42.75
CA GLY A 30 -2.69 -16.10 -41.65
C GLY A 30 -2.87 -16.80 -40.30
N MET A 31 -3.20 -18.10 -40.31
CA MET A 31 -3.29 -18.94 -39.11
C MET A 31 -2.86 -20.38 -39.38
N ALA A 32 -2.46 -21.08 -38.31
CA ALA A 32 -2.19 -22.51 -38.34
C ALA A 32 -3.48 -23.35 -38.31
N GLU A 33 -3.38 -24.63 -38.71
CA GLU A 33 -4.49 -25.58 -38.54
C GLU A 33 -4.87 -25.71 -37.06
N GLY A 34 -6.15 -25.63 -36.73
CA GLY A 34 -6.66 -25.80 -35.37
C GLY A 34 -6.31 -24.64 -34.43
N ALA A 35 -5.92 -23.47 -34.96
CA ALA A 35 -5.68 -22.29 -34.14
C ALA A 35 -6.97 -21.86 -33.41
N THR A 36 -6.82 -21.43 -32.15
CA THR A 36 -7.88 -20.75 -31.40
C THR A 36 -7.67 -19.24 -31.50
N VAL A 37 -8.70 -18.49 -31.87
CA VAL A 37 -8.63 -17.03 -32.10
C VAL A 37 -9.90 -16.32 -31.68
N THR A 38 -9.80 -15.00 -31.44
CA THR A 38 -10.98 -14.17 -31.22
C THR A 38 -11.77 -13.96 -32.53
N PRO A 39 -13.07 -13.61 -32.47
CA PRO A 39 -13.88 -13.35 -33.65
C PRO A 39 -13.27 -12.31 -34.60
N GLU A 40 -12.67 -11.24 -34.06
CA GLU A 40 -12.05 -10.17 -34.86
C GLU A 40 -10.83 -10.66 -35.62
N ARG A 41 -10.06 -11.55 -34.99
CA ARG A 41 -8.85 -12.11 -35.58
C ARG A 41 -9.16 -13.09 -36.71
N LEU A 42 -10.36 -13.63 -36.81
CA LEU A 42 -10.76 -14.47 -37.95
C LEU A 42 -10.58 -13.74 -39.29
N ALA A 43 -10.68 -12.40 -39.31
CA ALA A 43 -10.39 -11.57 -40.47
C ALA A 43 -8.89 -11.57 -40.88
N ASP A 44 -7.98 -12.09 -40.06
CA ASP A 44 -6.56 -12.27 -40.42
C ASP A 44 -6.36 -13.44 -41.40
N LEU A 45 -7.36 -14.33 -41.54
CA LEU A 45 -7.34 -15.40 -42.54
C LEU A 45 -7.43 -14.82 -43.94
N ALA A 46 -6.50 -15.26 -44.80
CA ALA A 46 -6.46 -14.86 -46.19
C ALA A 46 -6.22 -16.04 -47.12
N VAL A 47 -7.01 -16.13 -48.18
CA VAL A 47 -6.70 -16.98 -49.33
C VAL A 47 -5.68 -16.26 -50.20
N THR A 48 -4.59 -16.94 -50.54
CA THR A 48 -3.46 -16.39 -51.31
C THR A 48 -3.13 -17.28 -52.49
N GLY A 49 -2.46 -16.73 -53.51
CA GLY A 49 -2.10 -17.45 -54.74
C GLY A 49 -2.95 -16.96 -55.92
N ASN A 50 -3.32 -17.85 -56.83
CA ASN A 50 -4.29 -17.49 -57.87
C ASN A 50 -5.70 -17.56 -57.27
N VAL A 51 -6.27 -16.40 -56.97
CA VAL A 51 -7.55 -16.27 -56.25
C VAL A 51 -8.73 -15.92 -57.16
N ASP A 52 -8.53 -15.88 -58.47
CA ASP A 52 -9.62 -15.63 -59.42
C ASP A 52 -10.61 -16.80 -59.40
N ASP A 53 -11.91 -16.51 -59.45
CA ASP A 53 -13.01 -17.49 -59.38
C ASP A 53 -12.94 -18.43 -58.15
N VAL A 54 -12.30 -18.00 -57.07
CA VAL A 54 -12.30 -18.72 -55.78
C VAL A 54 -13.43 -18.21 -54.91
N GLU A 55 -14.30 -19.12 -54.50
CA GLU A 55 -15.33 -18.91 -53.50
C GLU A 55 -14.76 -19.24 -52.11
N VAL A 56 -15.05 -18.42 -51.11
CA VAL A 56 -14.69 -18.69 -49.71
C VAL A 56 -15.96 -19.01 -48.95
N LEU A 57 -15.94 -20.16 -48.28
CA LEU A 57 -17.03 -20.66 -47.47
C LEU A 57 -16.60 -20.70 -46.00
N LEU A 58 -17.49 -20.27 -45.11
CA LEU A 58 -17.42 -20.51 -43.67
C LEU A 58 -18.53 -21.50 -43.30
N ASP A 59 -18.16 -22.65 -42.76
CA ASP A 59 -19.09 -23.74 -42.41
C ASP A 59 -20.03 -24.12 -43.56
N GLY A 60 -19.47 -24.17 -44.77
CA GLY A 60 -20.19 -24.52 -45.99
C GLY A 60 -21.09 -23.41 -46.57
N HIS A 61 -21.13 -22.22 -45.97
CA HIS A 61 -21.88 -21.07 -46.46
C HIS A 61 -20.93 -20.03 -47.07
N THR A 62 -21.26 -19.51 -48.25
CA THR A 62 -20.48 -18.47 -48.92
C THR A 62 -20.43 -17.21 -48.06
N VAL A 63 -19.23 -16.71 -47.78
CA VAL A 63 -19.01 -15.48 -47.00
C VAL A 63 -18.50 -14.34 -47.87
N GLU A 64 -18.81 -13.12 -47.47
CA GLU A 64 -18.28 -11.94 -48.13
C GLU A 64 -16.76 -11.84 -47.91
N VAL A 65 -16.03 -11.56 -48.99
CA VAL A 65 -14.58 -11.41 -48.96
C VAL A 65 -14.17 -10.09 -49.59
N ARG A 66 -13.20 -9.43 -48.97
CA ARG A 66 -12.57 -8.23 -49.51
C ARG A 66 -11.29 -8.61 -50.25
N ARG A 67 -11.23 -8.33 -51.56
CA ARG A 67 -10.00 -8.51 -52.34
C ARG A 67 -9.00 -7.40 -52.00
N THR A 68 -7.80 -7.79 -51.59
CA THR A 68 -6.67 -6.89 -51.33
C THR A 68 -5.46 -7.39 -52.12
N GLY A 69 -5.28 -6.86 -53.34
CA GLY A 69 -4.29 -7.38 -54.29
C GLY A 69 -4.58 -8.82 -54.71
N ASP A 70 -3.60 -9.71 -54.54
CA ASP A 70 -3.69 -11.16 -54.85
C ASP A 70 -4.20 -11.99 -53.65
N ARG A 71 -4.93 -11.35 -52.72
CA ARG A 71 -5.47 -11.99 -51.51
C ARG A 71 -6.97 -11.77 -51.41
N LEU A 72 -7.70 -12.80 -50.98
CA LEU A 72 -9.08 -12.67 -50.50
C LEU A 72 -9.07 -12.78 -48.98
N VAL A 73 -9.60 -11.76 -48.30
CA VAL A 73 -9.67 -11.69 -46.84
C VAL A 73 -11.14 -11.73 -46.43
N LEU A 74 -11.48 -12.49 -45.39
CA LEU A 74 -12.86 -12.56 -44.90
C LEU A 74 -13.30 -11.18 -44.39
N ALA A 75 -14.46 -10.69 -44.83
CA ALA A 75 -15.03 -9.45 -44.33
C ALA A 75 -15.84 -9.76 -43.06
N SER A 76 -15.32 -9.35 -41.89
CA SER A 76 -15.89 -9.45 -40.53
C SER A 76 -17.19 -10.26 -40.41
N PRO A 77 -17.11 -11.59 -40.45
CA PRO A 77 -18.30 -12.42 -40.29
C PRO A 77 -18.78 -12.38 -38.83
N ASP A 78 -20.09 -12.29 -38.60
CA ASP A 78 -20.69 -12.56 -37.30
C ASP A 78 -20.58 -14.06 -37.03
N VAL A 79 -19.53 -14.47 -36.30
CA VAL A 79 -19.24 -15.87 -35.98
C VAL A 79 -19.42 -16.10 -34.50
N TYR A 80 -20.20 -17.12 -34.15
CA TYR A 80 -20.40 -17.56 -32.77
C TYR A 80 -19.19 -18.36 -32.28
N ASP A 81 -19.03 -18.48 -30.96
CA ASP A 81 -17.98 -19.33 -30.39
C ASP A 81 -18.16 -20.80 -30.83
N GLY A 82 -17.07 -21.43 -31.26
CA GLY A 82 -17.13 -22.79 -31.79
C GLY A 82 -15.98 -23.17 -32.70
N THR A 83 -16.03 -24.40 -33.22
CA THR A 83 -15.10 -24.84 -34.27
C THR A 83 -15.73 -24.56 -35.62
N HIS A 84 -15.01 -23.82 -36.45
CA HIS A 84 -15.41 -23.39 -37.77
C HIS A 84 -14.46 -23.94 -38.83
N THR A 85 -15.00 -24.16 -40.02
CA THR A 85 -14.25 -24.58 -41.19
C THR A 85 -14.28 -23.48 -42.24
N VAL A 86 -13.10 -22.96 -42.58
CA VAL A 86 -12.92 -22.03 -43.69
C VAL A 86 -12.45 -22.82 -44.90
N THR A 87 -13.26 -22.85 -45.95
CA THR A 87 -12.95 -23.57 -47.19
C THR A 87 -12.81 -22.59 -48.33
N ALA A 88 -11.66 -22.59 -49.00
CA ALA A 88 -11.49 -21.93 -50.28
C ALA A 88 -11.76 -22.97 -51.38
N ARG A 89 -12.72 -22.70 -52.26
CA ARG A 89 -13.18 -23.62 -53.31
C ARG A 89 -13.13 -22.98 -54.68
N ARG A 90 -12.66 -23.72 -55.67
CA ARG A 90 -12.82 -23.38 -57.09
C ARG A 90 -13.54 -24.52 -57.80
N ALA A 91 -14.77 -24.24 -58.25
CA ALA A 91 -15.60 -25.17 -58.98
C ALA A 91 -15.00 -25.51 -60.36
N ARG A 92 -15.09 -26.77 -60.80
CA ARG A 92 -14.64 -27.20 -62.13
C ARG A 92 -15.71 -28.00 -62.88
N THR A 93 -15.94 -27.66 -64.15
CA THR A 93 -17.05 -28.18 -64.94
C THR A 93 -16.91 -29.67 -65.34
N MET A 94 -15.72 -30.25 -65.25
CA MET A 94 -15.40 -31.62 -65.73
C MET A 94 -14.35 -32.35 -64.87
N LEU A 95 -13.97 -31.81 -63.71
CA LEU A 95 -12.96 -32.35 -62.80
C LEU A 95 -13.45 -32.13 -61.35
N PRO A 96 -12.92 -32.88 -60.36
CA PRO A 96 -13.16 -32.57 -58.95
C PRO A 96 -12.78 -31.12 -58.65
N ASP A 97 -13.57 -30.47 -57.81
CA ASP A 97 -13.31 -29.13 -57.32
C ASP A 97 -11.94 -29.09 -56.64
N ASN A 98 -11.26 -27.95 -56.77
CA ASN A 98 -10.06 -27.70 -56.00
C ASN A 98 -10.48 -27.04 -54.70
N GLU A 99 -10.20 -27.67 -53.56
CA GLU A 99 -10.59 -27.18 -52.24
C GLU A 99 -9.41 -27.20 -51.28
N VAL A 100 -9.30 -26.14 -50.48
CA VAL A 100 -8.40 -26.09 -49.32
C VAL A 100 -9.23 -25.68 -48.14
N THR A 101 -9.24 -26.52 -47.10
CA THR A 101 -9.97 -26.28 -45.85
C THR A 101 -9.01 -26.02 -44.71
N ARG A 102 -9.40 -25.12 -43.81
CA ARG A 102 -8.77 -24.88 -42.52
C ARG A 102 -9.81 -24.97 -41.42
N THR A 103 -9.48 -25.69 -40.36
CA THR A 103 -10.26 -25.69 -39.13
C THR A 103 -9.70 -24.64 -38.18
N VAL A 104 -10.56 -23.79 -37.63
CA VAL A 104 -10.21 -22.75 -36.65
C VAL A 104 -11.26 -22.77 -35.53
N THR A 105 -10.82 -22.62 -34.28
CA THR A 105 -11.74 -22.43 -33.16
C THR A 105 -11.88 -20.94 -32.87
N VAL A 106 -13.09 -20.42 -32.96
CA VAL A 106 -13.41 -19.05 -32.55
C VAL A 106 -13.86 -19.07 -31.09
N ASP A 107 -13.24 -18.22 -30.28
CA ASP A 107 -13.58 -18.01 -28.88
C ASP A 107 -13.52 -16.51 -28.59
N GLY A 108 -14.67 -15.88 -28.41
CA GLY A 108 -14.81 -14.48 -28.00
C GLY A 108 -15.08 -14.30 -26.50
N THR A 109 -15.08 -15.39 -25.71
CA THR A 109 -15.41 -15.35 -24.29
C THR A 109 -14.13 -15.12 -23.45
N PRO A 110 -13.95 -13.95 -22.82
CA PRO A 110 -12.75 -13.69 -22.03
C PRO A 110 -12.68 -14.56 -20.76
N PRO A 111 -11.47 -14.83 -20.23
CA PRO A 111 -11.28 -15.54 -18.98
C PRO A 111 -12.04 -14.90 -17.82
N ARG A 112 -12.49 -15.70 -16.85
CA ARG A 112 -13.04 -15.16 -15.59
C ARG A 112 -11.97 -15.14 -14.52
N LEU A 113 -11.79 -13.98 -13.89
CA LEU A 113 -10.74 -13.74 -12.92
C LEU A 113 -11.34 -13.45 -11.54
N SER A 114 -10.77 -14.04 -10.49
CA SER A 114 -11.02 -13.70 -9.08
C SER A 114 -9.71 -13.81 -8.29
N VAL A 115 -9.51 -12.89 -7.35
CA VAL A 115 -8.36 -12.87 -6.44
C VAL A 115 -8.84 -13.27 -5.06
N ASP A 116 -8.07 -14.06 -4.33
CA ASP A 116 -8.39 -14.46 -2.97
C ASP A 116 -8.16 -13.28 -2.01
N ASP A 117 -9.13 -13.02 -1.13
CA ASP A 117 -8.97 -12.01 -0.08
C ASP A 117 -7.89 -12.44 0.91
N THR A 118 -6.77 -11.72 0.92
CA THR A 118 -5.66 -11.93 1.85
C THR A 118 -5.46 -10.68 2.68
N GLU A 119 -5.75 -10.75 3.98
CA GLU A 119 -5.44 -9.68 4.91
C GLU A 119 -3.98 -9.78 5.34
N VAL A 120 -3.22 -8.71 5.13
CA VAL A 120 -1.78 -8.63 5.42
C VAL A 120 -1.54 -7.84 6.69
N THR A 121 -0.85 -8.45 7.65
CA THR A 121 -0.49 -7.84 8.94
C THR A 121 1.00 -7.56 9.12
N ASP A 122 1.83 -8.05 8.20
CA ASP A 122 3.25 -7.73 8.09
C ASP A 122 3.54 -7.21 6.67
N LEU A 123 4.01 -5.97 6.58
CA LEU A 123 4.36 -5.34 5.30
C LEU A 123 5.78 -5.70 4.84
N ARG A 124 6.57 -6.36 5.69
CA ARG A 124 7.92 -6.80 5.36
C ARG A 124 7.93 -8.18 4.74
N GLY A 125 8.88 -8.36 3.83
CA GLY A 125 9.13 -9.65 3.21
C GLY A 125 8.20 -9.95 2.02
N ARG A 126 8.16 -11.23 1.66
CA ARG A 126 7.55 -11.71 0.42
C ARG A 126 6.05 -11.86 0.61
N PHE A 127 5.29 -11.45 -0.40
CA PHE A 127 3.84 -11.56 -0.41
C PHE A 127 3.40 -12.53 -1.51
N THR A 128 2.50 -13.46 -1.19
CA THR A 128 1.95 -14.38 -2.20
C THR A 128 0.52 -13.99 -2.52
N LEU A 129 0.28 -13.54 -3.75
CA LEU A 129 -1.07 -13.33 -4.27
C LEU A 129 -1.61 -14.64 -4.85
N ARG A 130 -2.87 -14.96 -4.58
CA ARG A 130 -3.55 -16.18 -5.05
C ARG A 130 -4.91 -15.84 -5.64
N GLY A 131 -5.41 -16.71 -6.50
CA GLY A 131 -6.75 -16.58 -7.05
C GLY A 131 -7.10 -17.66 -8.07
N GLN A 132 -8.16 -17.40 -8.83
CA GLN A 132 -8.67 -18.25 -9.90
C GLN A 132 -8.76 -17.45 -11.21
N ALA A 133 -8.35 -18.06 -12.32
CA ALA A 133 -8.38 -17.51 -13.66
C ALA A 133 -8.95 -18.56 -14.63
N LYS A 134 -10.27 -18.75 -14.58
CA LYS A 134 -10.95 -19.78 -15.35
C LYS A 134 -10.92 -19.46 -16.84
N GLY A 135 -10.40 -20.41 -17.63
CA GLY A 135 -10.22 -20.26 -19.08
C GLY A 135 -8.96 -19.51 -19.48
N ALA A 136 -8.12 -19.09 -18.52
CA ALA A 136 -6.85 -18.45 -18.83
C ALA A 136 -5.80 -19.48 -19.26
N SER A 137 -4.95 -19.10 -20.20
CA SER A 137 -3.71 -19.80 -20.55
C SER A 137 -2.49 -19.14 -19.89
N VAL A 138 -2.59 -17.84 -19.60
CA VAL A 138 -1.55 -17.03 -18.96
C VAL A 138 -2.19 -16.06 -17.97
N VAL A 139 -1.56 -15.88 -16.82
CA VAL A 139 -1.89 -14.83 -15.85
C VAL A 139 -0.64 -14.02 -15.54
N THR A 140 -0.78 -12.69 -15.49
CA THR A 140 0.27 -11.78 -15.02
C THR A 140 -0.24 -10.87 -13.91
N VAL A 141 0.67 -10.45 -13.03
CA VAL A 141 0.43 -9.50 -11.94
C VAL A 141 1.51 -8.43 -12.02
N ASP A 142 1.13 -7.19 -12.34
CA ASP A 142 2.06 -6.09 -12.65
C ASP A 142 3.20 -6.53 -13.58
N HIS A 143 2.82 -7.22 -14.66
CA HIS A 143 3.72 -7.81 -15.67
C HIS A 143 4.55 -9.03 -15.21
N THR A 144 4.48 -9.41 -13.94
CA THR A 144 5.12 -10.63 -13.43
C THR A 144 4.28 -11.86 -13.77
N PRO A 145 4.80 -12.87 -14.48
CA PRO A 145 4.06 -14.10 -14.76
C PRO A 145 3.68 -14.84 -13.47
N ALA A 146 2.42 -15.22 -13.34
CA ALA A 146 1.94 -16.07 -12.25
C ALA A 146 2.07 -17.56 -12.63
N HIS A 147 2.27 -18.41 -11.62
CA HIS A 147 2.21 -19.85 -11.79
C HIS A 147 0.74 -20.32 -11.84
N LEU A 148 0.33 -20.87 -12.98
CA LEU A 148 -1.02 -21.40 -13.21
C LEU A 148 -1.04 -22.93 -13.07
N SER A 149 -1.98 -23.46 -12.29
CA SER A 149 -2.21 -24.90 -12.08
C SER A 149 -3.70 -25.20 -12.18
N GLY A 150 -4.15 -25.60 -13.37
CA GLY A 150 -5.58 -25.62 -13.69
C GLY A 150 -6.12 -24.20 -13.74
N ASP A 151 -7.22 -23.93 -13.06
CA ASP A 151 -7.78 -22.58 -12.94
C ASP A 151 -7.10 -21.75 -11.83
N ALA A 152 -6.34 -22.36 -10.93
CA ALA A 152 -5.73 -21.66 -9.80
C ALA A 152 -4.41 -20.99 -10.20
N PHE A 153 -4.19 -19.73 -9.82
CA PHE A 153 -2.92 -19.05 -10.00
C PHE A 153 -2.33 -18.58 -8.67
N ASN A 154 -1.00 -18.47 -8.65
CA ASN A 154 -0.30 -17.77 -7.58
C ASN A 154 0.91 -17.02 -8.13
N VAL A 155 1.26 -15.91 -7.49
CA VAL A 155 2.50 -15.17 -7.76
C VAL A 155 3.12 -14.73 -6.45
N GLU A 156 4.44 -14.80 -6.36
CA GLU A 156 5.19 -14.30 -5.23
C GLU A 156 5.83 -12.97 -5.58
N LEU A 157 5.52 -11.94 -4.80
CA LEU A 157 6.01 -10.59 -4.93
C LEU A 157 7.08 -10.30 -3.86
N PRO A 158 8.09 -9.49 -4.18
CA PRO A 158 9.21 -9.21 -3.27
C PRO A 158 8.82 -8.36 -2.05
N SER A 159 7.69 -7.65 -2.14
CA SER A 159 7.12 -6.79 -1.09
C SER A 159 5.60 -6.77 -1.23
N VAL A 160 4.91 -6.33 -0.18
CA VAL A 160 3.45 -6.13 -0.20
C VAL A 160 3.12 -4.85 -0.99
N PRO A 161 2.48 -4.95 -2.16
CA PRO A 161 2.07 -3.77 -2.93
C PRO A 161 0.78 -3.16 -2.38
N THR A 162 0.51 -1.88 -2.66
CA THR A 162 -0.77 -1.24 -2.30
C THR A 162 -1.92 -1.76 -3.18
N SER A 163 -1.69 -1.78 -4.50
CA SER A 163 -2.58 -2.41 -5.47
C SER A 163 -1.76 -3.15 -6.52
N VAL A 164 -2.40 -4.09 -7.21
CA VAL A 164 -1.82 -4.86 -8.31
C VAL A 164 -2.80 -4.95 -9.46
N LEU A 165 -2.30 -4.87 -10.69
CA LEU A 165 -3.07 -5.18 -11.88
C LEU A 165 -2.91 -6.66 -12.22
N VAL A 166 -4.00 -7.43 -12.12
CA VAL A 166 -4.04 -8.84 -12.50
C VAL A 166 -4.67 -8.97 -13.88
N VAL A 167 -3.95 -9.61 -14.81
CA VAL A 167 -4.41 -9.81 -16.20
C VAL A 167 -4.42 -11.30 -16.50
N ALA A 168 -5.59 -11.83 -16.85
CA ALA A 168 -5.77 -13.18 -17.36
C ALA A 168 -5.99 -13.12 -18.88
N ARG A 169 -5.27 -13.95 -19.64
CA ARG A 169 -5.40 -14.08 -21.09
C ARG A 169 -5.59 -15.54 -21.47
N ASP A 170 -6.49 -15.83 -22.41
CA ASP A 170 -6.69 -17.18 -22.95
C ASP A 170 -5.79 -17.47 -24.18
N ALA A 171 -5.98 -18.63 -24.80
CA ALA A 171 -5.25 -19.00 -26.02
C ALA A 171 -5.71 -18.21 -27.27
N ALA A 172 -6.96 -17.75 -27.30
CA ALA A 172 -7.55 -16.99 -28.40
C ALA A 172 -6.99 -15.56 -28.48
N GLY A 173 -6.59 -15.02 -27.33
CA GLY A 173 -6.10 -13.67 -27.13
C GLY A 173 -7.07 -12.77 -26.38
N ASN A 174 -8.22 -13.27 -25.91
CA ASN A 174 -9.11 -12.49 -25.07
C ASN A 174 -8.46 -12.26 -23.71
N SER A 175 -8.82 -11.17 -23.05
CA SER A 175 -8.23 -10.82 -21.75
C SER A 175 -9.24 -10.21 -20.81
N THR A 176 -9.10 -10.55 -19.53
CA THR A 176 -9.75 -9.88 -18.41
C THR A 176 -8.68 -9.26 -17.53
N ALA A 177 -8.85 -7.98 -17.21
CA ALA A 177 -7.96 -7.25 -16.31
C ALA A 177 -8.75 -6.72 -15.12
N SER A 178 -8.18 -6.82 -13.92
CA SER A 178 -8.78 -6.29 -12.69
C SER A 178 -7.69 -5.72 -11.80
N GLU A 179 -7.92 -4.52 -11.29
CA GLU A 179 -7.07 -3.93 -10.25
C GLU A 179 -7.54 -4.43 -8.89
N TYR A 180 -6.61 -4.99 -8.12
CA TYR A 180 -6.85 -5.51 -6.79
C TYR A 180 -6.09 -4.67 -5.76
N THR A 181 -6.80 -4.12 -4.78
CA THR A 181 -6.18 -3.43 -3.63
C THR A 181 -5.88 -4.45 -2.55
N VAL A 182 -4.62 -4.59 -2.17
CA VAL A 182 -4.20 -5.50 -1.10
C VAL A 182 -4.74 -4.97 0.23
N GLN A 183 -5.55 -5.78 0.90
CA GLN A 183 -6.10 -5.43 2.20
C GLN A 183 -5.01 -5.61 3.26
N THR A 184 -4.69 -4.52 3.92
CA THR A 184 -3.67 -4.48 4.99
C THR A 184 -4.34 -4.07 6.28
N ARG A 185 -4.03 -4.76 7.38
CA ARG A 185 -4.49 -4.38 8.72
C ARG A 185 -3.29 -4.30 9.64
N HIS A 186 -3.21 -3.25 10.44
CA HIS A 186 -2.18 -3.16 11.47
C HIS A 186 -2.37 -4.32 12.49
N PRO A 187 -1.29 -4.99 12.95
CA PRO A 187 -1.39 -6.18 13.80
C PRO A 187 -1.84 -5.92 15.25
N GLY A 188 -2.12 -4.66 15.59
CA GLY A 188 -2.22 -4.18 16.97
C GLY A 188 -0.86 -3.98 17.65
N MET A 189 -0.87 -3.28 18.78
CA MET A 189 0.35 -3.07 19.57
C MET A 189 0.05 -2.84 21.04
N ARG A 190 0.94 -3.33 21.90
CA ARG A 190 1.03 -3.01 23.33
C ARG A 190 2.35 -2.30 23.55
N ALA A 191 2.31 -0.97 23.51
CA ALA A 191 3.51 -0.17 23.37
C ALA A 191 3.79 0.76 24.55
N VAL A 192 5.05 1.14 24.71
CA VAL A 192 5.50 2.24 25.58
C VAL A 192 6.33 3.24 24.78
N HIS A 193 6.25 4.51 25.14
CA HIS A 193 7.07 5.58 24.55
C HIS A 193 8.47 5.62 25.17
N MET A 194 9.48 5.84 24.34
CA MET A 194 10.85 6.16 24.73
C MET A 194 11.34 7.34 23.91
N SER A 195 11.79 8.39 24.58
CA SER A 195 12.53 9.46 23.92
C SER A 195 13.92 8.96 23.50
N ALA A 196 14.50 9.60 22.48
CA ALA A 196 15.84 9.25 22.00
C ALA A 196 16.89 9.32 23.11
N LEU A 197 16.82 10.37 23.94
CA LEU A 197 17.70 10.53 25.09
C LEU A 197 17.36 9.53 26.21
N GLY A 198 16.07 9.30 26.48
CA GLY A 198 15.63 8.31 27.47
C GLY A 198 16.18 6.92 27.19
N TRP A 199 16.26 6.51 25.92
CA TRP A 199 16.84 5.23 25.50
C TRP A 199 18.31 5.05 25.89
N THR A 200 19.07 6.15 25.97
CA THR A 200 20.49 6.11 26.36
C THR A 200 20.71 5.83 27.85
N SER A 201 19.66 5.99 28.67
CA SER A 201 19.72 5.77 30.11
C SER A 201 19.29 4.34 30.44
N ALA A 202 20.21 3.52 30.95
CA ALA A 202 19.89 2.16 31.42
C ALA A 202 18.77 2.16 32.48
N ALA A 203 18.74 3.17 33.36
CA ALA A 203 17.70 3.29 34.39
C ALA A 203 16.28 3.46 33.83
N LEU A 204 16.13 4.02 32.62
CA LEU A 204 14.84 4.19 31.93
C LEU A 204 14.58 3.04 30.95
N ARG A 205 15.62 2.58 30.24
CA ARG A 205 15.53 1.53 29.23
C ARG A 205 15.32 0.13 29.84
N ASP A 206 16.05 -0.22 30.90
CA ASP A 206 16.03 -1.59 31.42
C ASP A 206 14.65 -2.01 31.97
N PRO A 207 13.84 -1.15 32.63
CA PRO A 207 12.46 -1.45 32.96
C PRO A 207 11.60 -1.81 31.73
N VAL A 208 11.78 -1.12 30.61
CA VAL A 208 11.07 -1.40 29.36
C VAL A 208 11.52 -2.74 28.77
N LEU A 209 12.82 -3.02 28.74
CA LEU A 209 13.34 -4.31 28.27
C LEU A 209 12.88 -5.48 29.16
N ARG A 210 12.68 -5.25 30.46
CA ARG A 210 12.06 -6.24 31.34
C ARG A 210 10.58 -6.48 30.99
N MET A 211 9.82 -5.44 30.65
CA MET A 211 8.44 -5.61 30.20
C MET A 211 8.37 -6.43 28.89
N VAL A 212 9.35 -6.25 27.99
CA VAL A 212 9.54 -7.09 26.80
C VAL A 212 9.81 -8.55 27.19
N ALA A 213 10.80 -8.79 28.05
CA ALA A 213 11.18 -10.14 28.48
C ALA A 213 10.07 -10.88 29.23
N GLU A 214 9.18 -10.14 29.90
CA GLU A 214 8.00 -10.66 30.61
C GLU A 214 6.75 -10.74 29.71
N HIS A 215 6.88 -10.49 28.40
CA HIS A 215 5.78 -10.50 27.42
C HIS A 215 4.59 -9.60 27.81
N ARG A 216 4.86 -8.47 28.47
CA ARG A 216 3.85 -7.47 28.84
C ARG A 216 3.57 -6.52 27.69
N ILE A 217 4.62 -6.21 26.93
CA ILE A 217 4.60 -5.36 25.73
C ILE A 217 5.24 -6.11 24.57
N ASP A 218 4.78 -5.80 23.37
CA ASP A 218 5.26 -6.37 22.09
C ASP A 218 5.88 -5.30 21.19
N THR A 219 5.84 -4.04 21.61
CA THR A 219 6.22 -2.89 20.82
C THR A 219 6.92 -1.83 21.68
N VAL A 220 7.97 -1.22 21.15
CA VAL A 220 8.58 -0.01 21.72
C VAL A 220 8.42 1.12 20.72
N GLN A 221 7.83 2.23 21.16
CA GLN A 221 7.86 3.46 20.38
C GLN A 221 9.12 4.24 20.76
N LEU A 222 10.02 4.48 19.80
CA LEU A 222 11.24 5.26 19.97
C LEU A 222 11.18 6.54 19.14
N ASP A 223 11.62 7.67 19.69
CA ASP A 223 11.61 8.92 18.94
C ASP A 223 12.63 8.91 17.80
N ILE A 224 12.15 9.23 16.59
CA ILE A 224 12.95 9.66 15.44
C ILE A 224 13.26 11.14 15.59
N LYS A 225 12.21 11.97 15.74
CA LYS A 225 12.30 13.43 15.86
C LYS A 225 11.30 13.93 16.91
N ASP A 226 11.78 14.67 17.89
CA ASP A 226 10.97 15.21 18.99
C ASP A 226 10.36 16.60 18.65
N GLU A 227 9.58 17.15 19.57
CA GLU A 227 8.93 18.46 19.44
C GLU A 227 9.87 19.67 19.50
N ASN A 228 11.15 19.44 19.80
CA ASN A 228 12.21 20.44 19.68
C ASN A 228 12.84 20.42 18.27
N GLY A 229 12.43 19.48 17.41
CA GLY A 229 12.99 19.27 16.07
C GLY A 229 14.29 18.48 16.09
N GLU A 230 14.66 17.88 17.22
CA GLU A 230 15.91 17.12 17.37
C GLU A 230 15.72 15.69 16.88
N ILE A 231 16.62 15.24 16.01
CA ILE A 231 16.61 13.88 15.48
C ILE A 231 17.52 12.98 16.31
N GLY A 232 16.94 11.89 16.82
CA GLY A 232 17.55 11.00 17.79
C GLY A 232 18.81 10.26 17.31
N TYR A 233 18.91 9.94 16.02
CA TYR A 233 20.07 9.27 15.41
C TYR A 233 20.80 10.15 14.38
N ASP A 234 21.91 9.68 13.82
CA ASP A 234 22.63 10.38 12.75
C ASP A 234 21.93 10.21 11.38
N SER A 235 20.87 10.99 11.17
CA SER A 235 20.13 11.03 9.91
C SER A 235 21.00 11.51 8.74
N GLN A 236 20.79 10.89 7.58
CA GLN A 236 21.44 11.23 6.32
C GLN A 236 20.53 12.06 5.41
N VAL A 237 19.34 12.45 5.87
CA VAL A 237 18.46 13.39 5.14
C VAL A 237 19.17 14.73 4.97
N PRO A 238 19.38 15.24 3.73
CA PRO A 238 20.22 16.41 3.50
C PRO A 238 19.80 17.65 4.30
N LEU A 239 18.50 17.94 4.36
CA LEU A 239 17.99 19.11 5.09
C LEU A 239 18.20 18.98 6.62
N ALA A 240 18.08 17.78 7.19
CA ALA A 240 18.35 17.55 8.61
C ALA A 240 19.80 17.92 8.98
N ARG A 241 20.75 17.56 8.11
CA ARG A 241 22.17 17.87 8.27
C ARG A 241 22.46 19.34 8.05
N GLU A 242 21.85 19.95 7.03
CA GLU A 242 21.99 21.40 6.73
C GLU A 242 21.58 22.26 7.93
N ILE A 243 20.46 21.92 8.58
CA ILE A 243 19.92 22.71 9.70
C ILE A 243 20.49 22.30 11.07
N GLY A 244 21.33 21.26 11.13
CA GLY A 244 21.93 20.77 12.37
C GLY A 244 20.91 20.12 13.33
N ALA A 245 19.90 19.41 12.81
CA ALA A 245 18.87 18.77 13.61
C ALA A 245 19.32 17.44 14.25
N THR A 246 20.38 16.80 13.76
CA THR A 246 20.82 15.47 14.23
C THR A 246 21.55 15.54 15.58
N ARG A 247 21.35 14.53 16.44
CA ARG A 247 21.98 14.44 17.77
C ARG A 247 22.77 13.15 18.02
N GLY A 248 22.49 12.06 17.31
CA GLY A 248 23.25 10.81 17.42
C GLY A 248 23.18 10.16 18.81
N HIS A 249 22.04 10.26 19.50
CA HIS A 249 21.80 9.67 20.81
C HIS A 249 21.83 8.14 20.79
N TYR A 250 21.40 7.51 19.71
CA TYR A 250 21.43 6.06 19.56
C TYR A 250 21.83 5.62 18.14
N ASP A 251 22.38 4.41 18.03
CA ASP A 251 22.56 3.72 16.75
C ASP A 251 21.25 3.03 16.38
N VAL A 252 20.58 3.58 15.36
CA VAL A 252 19.28 3.10 14.89
C VAL A 252 19.30 1.65 14.40
N LYS A 253 20.39 1.19 13.78
CA LYS A 253 20.49 -0.19 13.31
C LYS A 253 20.69 -1.14 14.47
N ALA A 254 21.59 -0.81 15.38
CA ALA A 254 21.80 -1.62 16.58
C ALA A 254 20.51 -1.76 17.41
N VAL A 255 19.76 -0.68 17.60
CA VAL A 255 18.53 -0.70 18.41
C VAL A 255 17.39 -1.45 17.72
N THR A 256 17.19 -1.23 16.41
CA THR A 256 16.16 -1.97 15.67
C THR A 256 16.47 -3.47 15.64
N ASP A 257 17.72 -3.84 15.37
CA ASP A 257 18.14 -5.24 15.34
C ASP A 257 18.03 -5.90 16.74
N GLU A 258 18.37 -5.19 17.82
CA GLU A 258 18.21 -5.66 19.21
C GLU A 258 16.74 -5.96 19.55
N LEU A 259 15.85 -5.02 19.25
CA LEU A 259 14.41 -5.17 19.53
C LEU A 259 13.77 -6.25 18.66
N HIS A 260 14.12 -6.33 17.37
CA HIS A 260 13.64 -7.39 16.50
C HIS A 260 14.13 -8.78 16.93
N ALA A 261 15.38 -8.89 17.39
CA ALA A 261 15.90 -10.15 17.94
C ALA A 261 15.15 -10.61 19.19
N ALA A 262 14.57 -9.67 19.95
CA ALA A 262 13.68 -9.95 21.08
C ALA A 262 12.21 -10.19 20.66
N GLY A 263 11.89 -10.17 19.37
CA GLY A 263 10.53 -10.34 18.84
C GLY A 263 9.62 -9.13 19.04
N VAL A 264 10.19 -7.93 19.20
CA VAL A 264 9.48 -6.68 19.48
C VAL A 264 9.46 -5.77 18.27
N ARG A 265 8.31 -5.14 18.00
CA ARG A 265 8.17 -4.11 16.96
C ARG A 265 8.73 -2.77 17.41
N VAL A 266 9.21 -1.97 16.47
CA VAL A 266 9.75 -0.62 16.73
C VAL A 266 8.92 0.42 15.98
N VAL A 267 8.18 1.24 16.74
CA VAL A 267 7.41 2.38 16.22
C VAL A 267 8.28 3.63 16.29
N GLY A 268 8.51 4.30 15.18
CA GLY A 268 9.27 5.54 15.13
C GLY A 268 8.36 6.76 15.28
N ARG A 269 8.42 7.47 16.41
CA ARG A 269 7.67 8.73 16.55
C ARG A 269 8.39 9.86 15.85
N LEU A 270 7.66 10.59 15.00
CA LEU A 270 8.18 11.71 14.25
C LEU A 270 7.26 12.91 14.43
N VAL A 271 7.72 13.91 15.17
CA VAL A 271 7.00 15.18 15.31
C VAL A 271 7.10 15.97 13.99
N ALA A 272 5.98 16.12 13.29
CA ALA A 272 5.95 16.65 11.92
C ALA A 272 6.14 18.17 11.85
N PHE A 273 5.14 18.94 12.32
CA PHE A 273 5.06 20.37 12.02
C PHE A 273 5.44 21.29 13.19
N ARG A 274 5.46 20.79 14.43
CA ARG A 274 6.07 21.50 15.57
C ARG A 274 7.59 21.30 15.55
N ASP A 275 8.28 22.08 14.73
CA ASP A 275 9.72 21.90 14.44
C ASP A 275 10.45 23.25 14.50
N PRO A 276 10.90 23.68 15.70
CA PRO A 276 11.54 24.97 15.87
C PRO A 276 12.92 25.06 15.22
N ILE A 277 13.65 23.96 15.07
CA ILE A 277 14.93 23.95 14.37
C ILE A 277 14.73 24.28 12.88
N LEU A 278 13.82 23.58 12.20
CA LEU A 278 13.53 23.84 10.79
C LEU A 278 12.91 25.23 10.58
N ALA A 279 11.96 25.63 11.42
CA ALA A 279 11.32 26.93 11.30
C ALA A 279 12.31 28.09 11.48
N GLN A 280 13.18 28.03 12.49
CA GLN A 280 14.19 29.05 12.73
C GLN A 280 15.24 29.09 11.60
N ALA A 281 15.72 27.94 11.14
CA ALA A 281 16.66 27.87 10.02
C ALA A 281 16.05 28.43 8.73
N SER A 282 14.79 28.08 8.43
CA SER A 282 14.05 28.57 7.27
C SER A 282 13.90 30.09 7.30
N TRP A 283 13.53 30.64 8.46
CA TRP A 283 13.38 32.08 8.63
C TRP A 283 14.69 32.84 8.43
N ARG A 284 15.78 32.38 9.04
CA ARG A 284 17.12 32.99 8.89
C ARG A 284 17.62 32.94 7.45
N ALA A 285 17.25 31.91 6.70
CA ALA A 285 17.60 31.76 5.28
C ALA A 285 16.68 32.54 4.32
N GLY A 286 15.70 33.31 4.84
CA GLY A 286 14.75 34.07 4.02
C GLY A 286 13.64 33.21 3.38
N ARG A 287 13.54 31.92 3.72
CA ARG A 287 12.52 30.97 3.23
C ARG A 287 11.25 31.05 4.10
N THR A 288 10.68 32.23 4.20
CA THR A 288 9.61 32.53 5.18
C THR A 288 8.30 31.78 4.92
N ASP A 289 8.09 31.31 3.69
CA ASP A 289 6.98 30.48 3.25
C ASP A 289 6.98 29.05 3.85
N ARG A 290 8.10 28.59 4.40
CA ARG A 290 8.19 27.31 5.14
C ARG A 290 7.69 27.38 6.57
N VAL A 291 7.29 28.56 7.04
CA VAL A 291 6.89 28.80 8.44
C VAL A 291 5.44 29.24 8.46
N LEU A 292 4.66 28.80 9.45
CA LEU A 292 3.33 29.36 9.67
C LEU A 292 3.45 30.81 10.12
N GLN A 293 2.57 31.67 9.63
CA GLN A 293 2.66 33.10 9.85
C GLN A 293 1.40 33.65 10.52
N THR A 294 1.53 34.79 11.17
CA THR A 294 0.41 35.67 11.53
C THR A 294 -0.08 36.43 10.29
N GLY A 295 -1.26 37.06 10.38
CA GLY A 295 -1.82 37.86 9.29
C GLY A 295 -0.93 39.03 8.82
N ASP A 296 -0.04 39.54 9.67
CA ASP A 296 0.96 40.56 9.36
C ASP A 296 2.32 39.98 8.89
N GLY A 297 2.40 38.67 8.68
CA GLY A 297 3.55 37.99 8.08
C GLY A 297 4.68 37.64 9.03
N ARG A 298 4.52 37.80 10.34
CA ARG A 298 5.51 37.34 11.35
C ARG A 298 5.37 35.84 11.60
N PRO A 299 6.40 35.15 12.14
CA PRO A 299 6.27 33.75 12.54
C PRO A 299 5.14 33.56 13.54
N TRP A 300 4.34 32.52 13.36
CA TRP A 300 3.30 32.16 14.31
C TRP A 300 3.94 31.61 15.60
N ALA A 301 3.82 32.38 16.68
CA ALA A 301 4.30 31.97 18.00
C ALA A 301 3.22 31.29 18.84
N GLY A 302 1.99 31.81 18.81
CA GLY A 302 0.91 31.37 19.71
C GLY A 302 1.37 31.33 21.17
N SER A 303 0.99 30.26 21.88
CA SER A 303 1.50 29.93 23.22
C SER A 303 2.76 29.05 23.21
N TYR A 304 3.34 28.79 22.04
CA TYR A 304 4.43 27.82 21.85
C TYR A 304 5.81 28.47 21.79
N GLY A 305 5.87 29.79 21.67
CA GLY A 305 7.09 30.55 21.43
C GLY A 305 7.37 30.75 19.94
N ASP A 306 8.25 31.70 19.62
CA ASP A 306 8.58 32.04 18.25
C ASP A 306 9.17 30.84 17.49
N PHE A 307 8.84 30.75 16.20
CA PHE A 307 9.28 29.67 15.30
C PHE A 307 8.78 28.28 15.68
N ALA A 308 7.71 28.13 16.46
CA ALA A 308 7.27 26.80 16.88
C ALA A 308 6.75 25.89 15.75
N PHE A 309 6.18 26.45 14.68
CA PHE A 309 5.51 25.67 13.64
C PHE A 309 5.98 25.95 12.22
N THR A 310 6.29 24.87 11.51
CA THR A 310 6.55 24.84 10.08
C THR A 310 5.26 24.69 9.27
N ASN A 311 5.31 25.05 8.00
CA ASN A 311 4.17 25.11 7.12
C ASN A 311 3.86 23.75 6.47
N PHE A 312 2.75 23.12 6.86
CA PHE A 312 2.27 21.85 6.31
C PHE A 312 1.72 21.93 4.87
N ALA A 313 1.67 23.12 4.26
CA ALA A 313 1.35 23.29 2.84
C ALA A 313 2.59 23.52 1.96
N ASN A 314 3.79 23.57 2.54
CA ASN A 314 5.02 23.79 1.80
C ASN A 314 5.65 22.46 1.37
N GLU A 315 5.87 22.27 0.07
CA GLU A 315 6.40 21.02 -0.50
C GLU A 315 7.77 20.61 0.04
N GLU A 316 8.65 21.57 0.39
CA GLU A 316 9.95 21.23 0.96
C GLU A 316 9.83 20.76 2.43
N VAL A 317 8.90 21.32 3.19
CA VAL A 317 8.60 20.88 4.58
C VAL A 317 7.93 19.51 4.58
N ILE A 318 6.99 19.29 3.65
CA ILE A 318 6.35 17.97 3.44
C ILE A 318 7.42 16.95 3.04
N GLY A 319 8.23 17.27 2.03
CA GLY A 319 9.29 16.40 1.53
C GLY A 319 10.32 16.04 2.61
N TYR A 320 10.67 16.98 3.49
CA TYR A 320 11.57 16.73 4.61
C TYR A 320 11.04 15.69 5.60
N ASN A 321 9.79 15.83 6.04
CA ASN A 321 9.20 14.87 7.00
C ASN A 321 9.00 13.49 6.35
N ILE A 322 8.56 13.43 5.09
CA ILE A 322 8.45 12.17 4.35
C ILE A 322 9.83 11.51 4.15
N ALA A 323 10.88 12.29 3.88
CA ALA A 323 12.23 11.76 3.72
C ALA A 323 12.74 11.13 5.03
N LEU A 324 12.51 11.78 6.18
CA LEU A 324 12.85 11.22 7.49
C LEU A 324 12.05 9.95 7.81
N ALA A 325 10.75 9.95 7.56
CA ALA A 325 9.89 8.77 7.73
C ALA A 325 10.35 7.59 6.85
N THR A 326 10.70 7.89 5.59
CA THR A 326 11.19 6.91 4.61
C THR A 326 12.56 6.36 5.01
N GLU A 327 13.47 7.22 5.49
CA GLU A 327 14.77 6.80 6.03
C GLU A 327 14.60 5.86 7.23
N ALA A 328 13.75 6.24 8.19
CA ALA A 328 13.46 5.40 9.35
C ALA A 328 12.87 4.03 8.97
N ALA A 329 11.90 3.99 8.06
CA ALA A 329 11.35 2.71 7.57
C ALA A 329 12.45 1.80 6.97
N LYS A 330 13.37 2.37 6.16
CA LYS A 330 14.51 1.62 5.61
C LYS A 330 15.49 1.12 6.68
N LEU A 331 15.59 1.83 7.80
CA LEU A 331 16.51 1.49 8.89
C LEU A 331 15.92 0.45 9.85
N GLY A 332 14.67 0.03 9.68
CA GLY A 332 14.08 -1.05 10.46
C GLY A 332 12.98 -0.61 11.42
N PHE A 333 12.48 0.62 11.35
CA PHE A 333 11.22 0.94 12.02
C PHE A 333 10.04 0.24 11.33
N ASP A 334 9.22 -0.48 12.10
CA ASP A 334 8.06 -1.25 11.61
C ASP A 334 6.86 -0.35 11.35
N ASP A 335 6.83 0.79 12.02
CA ASP A 335 5.76 1.77 12.00
C ASP A 335 6.36 3.16 12.09
N ILE A 336 5.76 4.13 11.40
CA ILE A 336 6.03 5.55 11.61
C ILE A 336 4.80 6.20 12.22
N LEU A 337 4.93 6.73 13.43
CA LEU A 337 3.87 7.44 14.12
C LEU A 337 4.12 8.95 14.04
N TYR A 338 3.38 9.64 13.18
CA TYR A 338 3.44 11.10 13.20
C TYR A 338 2.83 11.66 14.48
N ASP A 339 3.52 12.63 15.08
CA ASP A 339 3.00 13.46 16.16
C ASP A 339 3.03 14.93 15.73
N TYR A 340 2.22 15.78 16.35
CA TYR A 340 1.98 17.17 15.92
C TYR A 340 1.73 17.32 14.40
N VAL A 341 1.06 16.32 13.80
CA VAL A 341 0.53 16.37 12.43
C VAL A 341 -0.80 17.14 12.43
N ARG A 342 -0.68 18.44 12.66
CA ARG A 342 -1.78 19.38 12.92
C ARG A 342 -1.33 20.82 12.75
N ARG A 343 -2.29 21.74 12.69
CA ARG A 343 -2.00 23.17 12.87
C ARG A 343 -1.94 23.55 14.37
N PRO A 344 -1.27 24.65 14.73
CA PRO A 344 -1.35 25.18 16.08
C PRO A 344 -2.75 25.73 16.39
N GLU A 345 -3.09 25.81 17.67
CA GLU A 345 -4.28 26.51 18.15
C GLU A 345 -4.23 27.99 17.74
N GLY A 346 -5.41 28.59 17.64
CA GLY A 346 -5.59 29.98 17.23
C GLY A 346 -6.69 30.12 16.20
N ALA A 347 -7.18 31.36 16.04
CA ALA A 347 -8.18 31.67 15.03
C ALA A 347 -7.54 31.59 13.63
N LEU A 348 -8.13 30.80 12.73
CA LEU A 348 -7.64 30.66 11.35
C LEU A 348 -7.59 32.00 10.62
N THR A 349 -8.50 32.92 10.95
CA THR A 349 -8.55 34.29 10.40
C THR A 349 -7.33 35.15 10.77
N GLN A 350 -6.58 34.78 11.80
CA GLN A 350 -5.35 35.45 12.22
C GLN A 350 -4.08 34.74 11.70
N MET A 351 -4.24 33.55 11.13
CA MET A 351 -3.16 32.70 10.66
C MET A 351 -3.05 32.78 9.15
N ARG A 352 -1.82 32.93 8.68
CA ARG A 352 -1.47 32.84 7.27
C ARG A 352 -0.68 31.55 7.07
N ILE A 353 -1.16 30.73 6.14
CA ILE A 353 -0.54 29.45 5.75
C ILE A 353 -0.12 29.63 4.28
N PRO A 354 1.13 30.07 4.01
CA PRO A 354 1.57 30.36 2.66
C PRO A 354 1.43 29.14 1.73
N GLY A 355 0.92 29.35 0.51
CA GLY A 355 0.79 28.26 -0.48
C GLY A 355 -0.32 27.25 -0.20
N LEU A 356 -1.10 27.40 0.88
CA LEU A 356 -2.23 26.50 1.14
C LEU A 356 -3.30 26.63 0.05
N VAL A 357 -3.65 25.49 -0.55
CA VAL A 357 -4.81 25.33 -1.43
C VAL A 357 -5.80 24.41 -0.72
N GLY A 358 -7.08 24.80 -0.69
CA GLY A 358 -8.11 24.06 0.05
C GLY A 358 -8.10 24.33 1.55
N THR A 359 -8.43 23.33 2.36
CA THR A 359 -8.53 23.46 3.82
C THR A 359 -7.29 22.91 4.52
N PRO A 360 -6.96 23.40 5.73
CA PRO A 360 -5.91 22.80 6.55
C PRO A 360 -6.08 21.30 6.79
N GLU A 361 -7.32 20.84 7.00
CA GLU A 361 -7.66 19.43 7.23
C GLU A 361 -7.29 18.57 6.03
N GLN A 362 -7.61 19.04 4.81
CA GLN A 362 -7.27 18.32 3.58
C GLN A 362 -5.75 18.25 3.38
N ALA A 363 -5.03 19.35 3.64
CA ALA A 363 -3.57 19.37 3.53
C ALA A 363 -2.91 18.36 4.50
N ILE A 364 -3.45 18.21 5.72
CA ILE A 364 -2.98 17.20 6.69
C ILE A 364 -3.30 15.77 6.22
N ALA A 365 -4.51 15.52 5.71
CA ALA A 365 -4.89 14.21 5.19
C ALA A 365 -4.05 13.80 3.97
N ASP A 366 -3.82 14.73 3.04
CA ASP A 366 -2.99 14.52 1.84
C ASP A 366 -1.53 14.24 2.21
N PHE A 367 -0.99 14.96 3.21
CA PHE A 367 0.33 14.69 3.77
C PHE A 367 0.45 13.26 4.29
N LEU A 368 -0.53 12.78 5.07
CA LEU A 368 -0.58 11.41 5.56
C LEU A 368 -0.64 10.40 4.40
N GLY A 369 -1.49 10.62 3.40
CA GLY A 369 -1.61 9.71 2.25
C GLY A 369 -0.32 9.58 1.45
N ARG A 370 0.37 10.71 1.21
CA ARG A 370 1.69 10.73 0.56
C ARG A 370 2.73 10.00 1.39
N SER A 371 2.78 10.25 2.70
CA SER A 371 3.74 9.60 3.57
C SER A 371 3.48 8.10 3.72
N ARG A 372 2.21 7.68 3.79
CA ARG A 372 1.80 6.28 3.90
C ARG A 372 2.31 5.48 2.71
N THR A 373 2.11 6.03 1.51
CA THR A 373 2.65 5.44 0.27
C THR A 373 4.17 5.26 0.34
N ALA A 374 4.89 6.30 0.80
CA ALA A 374 6.35 6.28 0.86
C ALA A 374 6.90 5.25 1.88
N VAL A 375 6.32 5.18 3.08
CA VAL A 375 6.83 4.28 4.14
C VAL A 375 6.45 2.82 3.89
N ARG A 376 5.27 2.56 3.30
CA ARG A 376 4.83 1.21 2.92
C ARG A 376 5.71 0.56 1.87
N ALA A 377 6.26 1.34 0.95
CA ALA A 377 7.25 0.87 -0.01
C ALA A 377 8.52 0.27 0.66
N HIS A 378 8.70 0.54 1.96
CA HIS A 378 9.79 0.01 2.78
C HIS A 378 9.28 -0.89 3.93
N GLY A 379 8.04 -1.39 3.82
CA GLY A 379 7.49 -2.37 4.74
C GLY A 379 7.10 -1.80 6.11
N ALA A 380 6.84 -0.50 6.21
CA ALA A 380 6.37 0.13 7.44
C ALA A 380 4.91 0.59 7.35
N PHE A 381 4.17 0.46 8.45
CA PHE A 381 2.84 1.06 8.59
C PHE A 381 2.95 2.55 8.94
N LEU A 382 1.88 3.31 8.70
CA LEU A 382 1.78 4.72 9.09
C LEU A 382 0.70 4.95 10.15
N GLY A 383 1.08 5.51 11.29
CA GLY A 383 0.18 6.03 12.30
C GLY A 383 0.13 7.54 12.36
N ALA A 384 -0.95 8.08 12.91
CA ALA A 384 -1.06 9.51 13.26
C ALA A 384 -1.58 9.71 14.67
N SER A 385 -0.85 10.48 15.47
CA SER A 385 -1.26 10.89 16.81
C SER A 385 -2.24 12.06 16.71
N VAL A 386 -3.38 11.93 17.39
CA VAL A 386 -4.44 12.96 17.38
C VAL A 386 -4.76 13.42 18.79
N PHE A 387 -4.99 14.71 18.96
CA PHE A 387 -5.36 15.27 20.25
C PHE A 387 -6.81 14.92 20.54
N GLY A 388 -7.13 14.64 21.82
CA GLY A 388 -8.50 14.30 22.22
C GLY A 388 -9.56 15.30 21.73
N ILE A 389 -9.23 16.59 21.69
CA ILE A 389 -10.13 17.66 21.21
C ILE A 389 -10.64 17.43 19.78
N ALA A 390 -9.85 16.75 18.93
CA ALA A 390 -10.20 16.46 17.54
C ALA A 390 -11.49 15.65 17.40
N ALA A 391 -11.84 14.83 18.39
CA ALA A 391 -13.05 14.03 18.37
C ALA A 391 -14.35 14.87 18.31
N SER A 392 -14.31 16.14 18.74
CA SER A 392 -15.48 17.03 18.74
C SER A 392 -15.24 18.34 17.98
N ARG A 393 -13.98 18.77 17.87
CA ARG A 393 -13.58 20.05 17.29
C ARG A 393 -12.38 19.85 16.35
N PRO A 394 -12.51 19.00 15.32
CA PRO A 394 -11.40 18.64 14.43
C PRO A 394 -10.77 19.88 13.76
N THR A 395 -11.60 20.83 13.35
CA THR A 395 -11.19 22.05 12.65
C THR A 395 -10.39 23.04 13.51
N ALA A 396 -10.48 22.91 14.84
CA ALA A 396 -9.73 23.75 15.77
C ALA A 396 -8.21 23.53 15.68
N ILE A 397 -7.80 22.37 15.16
CA ILE A 397 -6.40 21.96 15.02
C ILE A 397 -6.12 21.20 13.72
N ALA A 398 -7.05 21.22 12.76
CA ALA A 398 -6.93 20.56 11.46
C ALA A 398 -6.74 19.03 11.53
N GLN A 399 -7.37 18.38 12.51
CA GLN A 399 -7.36 16.92 12.65
C GLN A 399 -8.75 16.35 12.38
N ASP A 400 -9.11 16.26 11.10
CA ASP A 400 -10.33 15.57 10.66
C ASP A 400 -10.13 14.05 10.74
N ILE A 401 -10.77 13.43 11.74
CA ILE A 401 -10.52 12.03 12.07
C ILE A 401 -10.87 11.07 10.92
N PRO A 402 -12.07 11.14 10.30
CA PRO A 402 -12.37 10.30 9.14
C PRO A 402 -11.37 10.48 7.99
N ALA A 403 -11.01 11.72 7.63
CA ALA A 403 -10.10 11.99 6.51
C ALA A 403 -8.66 11.52 6.80
N MET A 404 -8.17 11.73 8.02
CA MET A 404 -6.86 11.22 8.46
C MET A 404 -6.84 9.69 8.49
N ALA A 405 -7.89 9.06 9.02
CA ALA A 405 -7.97 7.61 9.15
C ALA A 405 -8.07 6.90 7.79
N ALA A 406 -8.65 7.53 6.77
CA ALA A 406 -8.62 7.00 5.40
C ALA A 406 -7.19 6.98 4.79
N ASN A 407 -6.27 7.76 5.38
CA ASN A 407 -4.90 7.96 4.90
C ASN A 407 -3.82 7.43 5.86
N ALA A 408 -4.22 6.71 6.91
CA ALA A 408 -3.33 6.10 7.91
C ALA A 408 -3.73 4.64 8.16
N ASP A 409 -2.81 3.85 8.68
CA ASP A 409 -3.03 2.46 9.08
C ASP A 409 -3.59 2.36 10.51
N TYR A 410 -3.29 3.36 11.33
CA TYR A 410 -3.89 3.51 12.64
C TYR A 410 -3.90 4.98 13.08
N ILE A 411 -4.83 5.30 13.97
CA ILE A 411 -4.92 6.59 14.64
C ILE A 411 -4.64 6.38 16.12
N ALA A 412 -3.77 7.21 16.69
CA ALA A 412 -3.39 7.17 18.09
C ALA A 412 -3.98 8.36 18.88
N PRO A 413 -5.23 8.26 19.36
CA PRO A 413 -5.84 9.35 20.11
C PRO A 413 -5.21 9.49 21.50
N MET A 414 -4.76 10.70 21.82
CA MET A 414 -4.24 11.09 23.13
C MET A 414 -5.39 11.27 24.11
N VAL A 415 -5.71 10.21 24.86
CA VAL A 415 -6.90 10.14 25.74
C VAL A 415 -6.53 10.29 27.21
N TYR A 416 -5.58 11.16 27.52
CA TYR A 416 -5.04 11.35 28.88
C TYR A 416 -6.12 11.89 29.84
N PRO A 417 -6.53 11.14 30.89
CA PRO A 417 -7.54 11.59 31.85
C PRO A 417 -7.23 12.95 32.48
N SER A 418 -5.95 13.27 32.69
CA SER A 418 -5.48 14.54 33.23
C SER A 418 -5.62 15.74 32.29
N HIS A 419 -5.97 15.54 31.02
CA HIS A 419 -6.08 16.63 30.03
C HIS A 419 -7.53 17.02 29.72
N TRP A 420 -8.49 16.32 30.33
CA TRP A 420 -9.92 16.61 30.19
C TRP A 420 -10.43 17.51 31.32
N GLY A 421 -11.31 18.44 30.95
CA GLY A 421 -12.05 19.27 31.90
C GLY A 421 -13.18 18.48 32.60
N PRO A 422 -13.62 18.89 33.80
CA PRO A 422 -14.80 18.32 34.44
C PRO A 422 -16.03 18.33 33.53
N GLY A 423 -16.73 17.20 33.43
CA GLY A 423 -17.95 17.05 32.63
C GLY A 423 -17.73 16.63 31.17
N GLU A 424 -16.48 16.61 30.68
CA GLU A 424 -16.16 16.10 29.34
C GLU A 424 -16.63 14.65 29.20
N TYR A 425 -17.27 14.34 28.07
CA TYR A 425 -17.96 13.07 27.82
C TYR A 425 -18.98 12.67 28.91
N GLY A 426 -19.49 13.60 29.71
CA GLY A 426 -20.37 13.31 30.84
C GLY A 426 -19.66 12.64 32.02
N VAL A 427 -18.35 12.85 32.17
CA VAL A 427 -17.52 12.32 33.26
C VAL A 427 -17.19 13.46 34.23
N ALA A 428 -17.70 13.38 35.47
CA ALA A 428 -17.61 14.49 36.43
C ALA A 428 -16.17 14.92 36.76
N GLN A 429 -15.28 13.96 37.01
CA GLN A 429 -13.85 14.16 37.28
C GLN A 429 -13.04 13.17 36.44
N PRO A 430 -12.61 13.54 35.22
CA PRO A 430 -11.90 12.61 34.31
C PRO A 430 -10.65 11.97 34.91
N GLU A 431 -9.76 12.76 35.50
CA GLU A 431 -8.51 12.24 36.10
C GLU A 431 -8.76 11.27 37.27
N ALA A 432 -9.91 11.35 37.94
CA ALA A 432 -10.30 10.46 39.03
C ALA A 432 -11.18 9.27 38.57
N GLN A 433 -11.65 9.30 37.33
CA GLN A 433 -12.52 8.28 36.73
C GLN A 433 -11.92 7.86 35.37
N PRO A 434 -10.69 7.30 35.39
CA PRO A 434 -9.95 7.01 34.16
C PRO A 434 -10.65 5.99 33.26
N TYR A 435 -11.41 5.05 33.85
CA TYR A 435 -12.20 4.09 33.07
C TYR A 435 -13.22 4.80 32.18
N ASP A 436 -14.07 5.64 32.79
CA ASP A 436 -15.19 6.26 32.09
C ASP A 436 -14.74 7.19 30.97
N ILE A 437 -13.70 8.01 31.22
CA ILE A 437 -13.22 8.95 30.21
C ILE A 437 -12.51 8.25 29.05
N VAL A 438 -11.70 7.22 29.33
CA VAL A 438 -11.03 6.45 28.26
C VAL A 438 -12.05 5.65 27.46
N ALA A 439 -12.96 4.93 28.12
CA ALA A 439 -13.96 4.12 27.41
C ALA A 439 -14.80 4.97 26.45
N ARG A 440 -15.29 6.14 26.91
CA ARG A 440 -16.13 7.03 26.11
C ARG A 440 -15.36 7.74 25.00
N SER A 441 -14.12 8.16 25.25
CA SER A 441 -13.29 8.80 24.22
C SER A 441 -12.86 7.82 23.13
N VAL A 442 -12.39 6.61 23.50
CA VAL A 442 -12.03 5.55 22.55
C VAL A 442 -13.24 5.14 21.70
N ALA A 443 -14.42 4.98 22.30
CA ALA A 443 -15.64 4.69 21.56
C ALA A 443 -15.99 5.79 20.54
N ALA A 444 -15.79 7.06 20.90
CA ALA A 444 -16.05 8.19 20.00
C ALA A 444 -15.07 8.25 18.80
N PHE A 445 -13.80 7.89 18.99
CA PHE A 445 -12.85 7.76 17.88
C PHE A 445 -13.16 6.54 17.00
N THR A 446 -13.49 5.40 17.63
CA THR A 446 -13.86 4.16 16.93
C THR A 446 -15.08 4.38 16.03
N GLU A 447 -16.08 5.12 16.50
CA GLU A 447 -17.26 5.50 15.72
C GLU A 447 -16.89 6.33 14.47
N GLN A 448 -16.05 7.35 14.63
CA GLN A 448 -15.63 8.23 13.53
C GLN A 448 -14.79 7.51 12.47
N MET A 449 -14.09 6.45 12.86
CA MET A 449 -13.22 5.68 11.98
C MET A 449 -13.91 4.48 11.32
N ARG A 450 -15.21 4.28 11.55
CA ARG A 450 -15.92 3.14 10.96
C ARG A 450 -15.80 3.16 9.43
N GLY A 451 -15.30 2.06 8.87
CA GLY A 451 -15.18 1.86 7.42
C GLY A 451 -13.92 2.43 6.78
N THR A 452 -12.99 3.02 7.54
CA THR A 452 -11.71 3.50 6.98
C THR A 452 -10.65 2.41 6.89
N GLY A 453 -10.80 1.33 7.67
CA GLY A 453 -9.81 0.24 7.77
C GLY A 453 -8.66 0.53 8.73
N ALA A 454 -8.56 1.75 9.28
CA ALA A 454 -7.54 2.10 10.26
C ALA A 454 -7.86 1.56 11.67
N GLU A 455 -6.83 1.16 12.41
CA GLU A 455 -6.96 0.72 13.80
C GLU A 455 -6.95 1.90 14.79
N VAL A 456 -7.67 1.79 15.91
CA VAL A 456 -7.58 2.75 17.02
C VAL A 456 -6.55 2.23 18.03
N VAL A 457 -5.47 2.97 18.23
CA VAL A 457 -4.41 2.66 19.21
C VAL A 457 -4.31 3.79 20.25
N PRO A 458 -5.15 3.79 21.29
CA PRO A 458 -5.19 4.90 22.24
C PRO A 458 -3.84 5.13 22.92
N TRP A 459 -3.42 6.40 22.96
CA TRP A 459 -2.27 6.84 23.72
C TRP A 459 -2.73 7.15 25.15
N LEU A 460 -2.39 6.27 26.08
CA LEU A 460 -2.84 6.27 27.47
C LEU A 460 -1.84 6.96 28.37
N GLN A 461 -2.33 7.53 29.47
CA GLN A 461 -1.51 8.24 30.45
C GLN A 461 -0.78 7.25 31.38
N ALA A 462 0.53 7.39 31.53
CA ALA A 462 1.34 6.68 32.52
C ALA A 462 2.12 7.62 33.46
N PHE A 463 1.80 8.91 33.45
CA PHE A 463 2.41 9.94 34.30
C PHE A 463 1.40 10.54 35.28
N SER A 464 1.91 11.19 36.33
CA SER A 464 1.10 11.97 37.28
C SER A 464 1.05 13.44 36.86
N LEU A 465 -0.11 14.09 37.01
CA LEU A 465 -0.24 15.55 36.80
C LEU A 465 -0.78 16.25 38.05
N ARG A 466 -2.08 16.07 38.35
CA ARG A 466 -2.70 16.64 39.56
C ARG A 466 -3.00 15.55 40.58
N ARG A 467 -3.14 14.31 40.13
CA ARG A 467 -3.26 13.10 40.95
C ARG A 467 -2.08 12.18 40.71
N THR A 468 -1.68 11.46 41.76
CA THR A 468 -0.75 10.34 41.64
C THR A 468 -1.40 9.27 40.78
N TYR A 469 -0.66 8.83 39.77
CA TYR A 469 -1.08 7.85 38.78
C TYR A 469 -0.12 6.67 38.84
N GLY A 470 -0.63 5.46 39.04
CA GLY A 470 0.16 4.25 39.20
C GLY A 470 -0.40 3.05 38.44
N PRO A 471 0.06 1.82 38.78
CA PRO A 471 -0.33 0.61 38.07
C PRO A 471 -1.84 0.40 37.96
N ALA A 472 -2.59 0.68 39.02
CA ALA A 472 -4.04 0.47 39.04
C ALA A 472 -4.77 1.39 38.03
N GLU A 473 -4.38 2.65 37.95
CA GLU A 473 -5.00 3.60 37.01
C GLU A 473 -4.60 3.28 35.55
N VAL A 474 -3.36 2.87 35.29
CA VAL A 474 -2.93 2.41 33.95
C VAL A 474 -3.71 1.17 33.52
N GLN A 475 -3.80 0.15 34.38
CA GLN A 475 -4.59 -1.06 34.10
C GLN A 475 -6.06 -0.74 33.86
N THR A 476 -6.61 0.23 34.60
CA THR A 476 -7.99 0.68 34.42
C THR A 476 -8.22 1.31 33.04
N GLN A 477 -7.28 2.11 32.53
CA GLN A 477 -7.35 2.64 31.16
C GLN A 477 -7.20 1.55 30.09
N ILE A 478 -6.28 0.60 30.28
CA ILE A 478 -6.11 -0.54 29.36
C ILE A 478 -7.40 -1.36 29.28
N ARG A 479 -8.04 -1.63 30.44
CA ARG A 479 -9.34 -2.31 30.47
C ARG A 479 -10.43 -1.50 29.76
N ALA A 480 -10.46 -0.18 29.96
CA ALA A 480 -11.42 0.69 29.29
C ALA A 480 -11.26 0.70 27.77
N ALA A 481 -10.02 0.67 27.25
CA ALA A 481 -9.76 0.53 25.82
C ALA A 481 -10.27 -0.82 25.27
N ALA A 482 -9.96 -1.92 25.98
CA ALA A 482 -10.41 -3.27 25.60
C ALA A 482 -11.93 -3.40 25.58
N ASP A 483 -12.61 -2.93 26.64
CA ASP A 483 -14.06 -2.92 26.75
C ASP A 483 -14.73 -2.02 25.68
N SER A 484 -13.97 -1.07 25.12
CA SER A 484 -14.40 -0.18 24.01
C SER A 484 -13.97 -0.65 22.61
N GLY A 485 -13.42 -1.86 22.49
CA GLY A 485 -13.20 -2.51 21.19
C GLY A 485 -11.77 -2.48 20.64
N THR A 486 -10.77 -2.09 21.43
CA THR A 486 -9.36 -2.20 21.03
C THR A 486 -8.48 -2.76 22.15
N ASN A 487 -7.70 -3.79 21.83
CA ASN A 487 -6.70 -4.33 22.76
C ASN A 487 -5.34 -3.64 22.62
N SER A 488 -5.22 -2.73 21.65
CA SER A 488 -4.01 -1.98 21.39
C SER A 488 -3.92 -0.75 22.30
N PHE A 489 -2.72 -0.37 22.67
CA PHE A 489 -2.45 0.87 23.40
C PHE A 489 -0.99 1.28 23.25
N LEU A 490 -0.74 2.57 23.46
CA LEU A 490 0.58 3.13 23.65
C LEU A 490 0.60 3.87 25.00
N LEU A 491 1.60 3.65 25.85
CA LEU A 491 1.71 4.36 27.13
C LEU A 491 2.62 5.59 27.01
N TRP A 492 2.13 6.74 27.46
CA TRP A 492 2.87 8.00 27.52
C TRP A 492 3.36 8.30 28.94
N ASP A 493 4.67 8.49 29.09
CA ASP A 493 5.27 9.25 30.17
C ASP A 493 6.44 10.06 29.60
N ALA A 494 6.40 11.39 29.72
CA ALA A 494 7.46 12.27 29.24
C ALA A 494 8.81 12.03 29.94
N ALA A 495 8.81 11.45 31.15
CA ALA A 495 10.02 11.03 31.85
C ALA A 495 10.51 9.63 31.45
N CYS A 496 9.78 8.93 30.57
CA CYS A 496 10.02 7.54 30.18
C CYS A 496 10.11 6.58 31.38
N HIS A 497 9.36 6.84 32.46
CA HIS A 497 9.39 6.03 33.66
C HIS A 497 8.19 5.10 33.72
N TYR A 498 8.43 3.80 33.47
CA TYR A 498 7.38 2.79 33.46
C TYR A 498 7.54 1.78 34.59
N ASP A 499 6.44 1.53 35.30
CA ASP A 499 6.33 0.41 36.22
C ASP A 499 5.87 -0.83 35.44
N PRO A 500 6.66 -1.92 35.36
CA PRO A 500 6.25 -3.15 34.69
C PRO A 500 4.94 -3.73 35.21
N ALA A 501 4.58 -3.51 36.49
CA ALA A 501 3.32 -3.99 37.05
C ALA A 501 2.09 -3.27 36.46
N ALA A 502 2.27 -2.11 35.83
CA ALA A 502 1.20 -1.33 35.22
C ALA A 502 0.58 -1.99 33.97
N VAL A 503 1.32 -2.90 33.33
CA VAL A 503 0.84 -3.63 32.15
C VAL A 503 0.74 -5.12 32.50
N PRO A 504 -0.46 -5.73 32.45
CA PRO A 504 -0.57 -7.18 32.68
C PRO A 504 0.18 -7.94 31.58
N PRO A 505 0.74 -9.13 31.86
CA PRO A 505 1.30 -10.00 30.80
C PRO A 505 0.25 -10.31 29.74
N ALA A 506 0.69 -10.49 28.48
CA ALA A 506 -0.18 -11.08 27.47
C ALA A 506 -0.60 -12.49 27.94
N GLY A 507 -1.90 -12.77 27.86
CA GLY A 507 -2.51 -14.03 28.34
C GLY A 507 -2.35 -15.20 27.38
#